data_AF-A0A6F8U5E0-F1
#
_entry.id   AF-A0A6F8U5E0-F1
#
_cell.length_a   1.000
_cell.length_b   1.000
_cell.length_c   1.000
_cell.angle_alpha   90.00
_cell.angle_beta   90.00
_cell.angle_gamma   90.00
#
_symmetry.space_group_name_H-M   'P 1'
#
loop_
_entity.id
_entity.type
_entity.pdbx_description
1 polymer ?
#
loop_
_entity_poly.entity_id
_entity_poly.type
_entity_poly.pdbx_seq_one_letter_code
_entity_poly.pdbx_strand_id
1 'polypeptide(L)'
;MTTDAVTIATFADLLHEARKQPKPQRLLFVFVRAELPDFPDAEQRRRFEQGEGGVLVPVVCVDKSTQELTSMAALVEESRRTEIEWDLGSL
;
A
#
# COMPACT_ATOMS: atom_id res chain seq x y z
N MET A 1 -6.60 23.73 27.37
CA MET A 1 -5.47 22.99 26.76
C MET A 1 -5.92 22.59 25.38
N THR A 2 -5.48 23.33 24.36
CA THR A 2 -5.78 23.01 22.96
C THR A 2 -4.92 21.80 22.63
N THR A 3 -5.55 20.65 22.39
CA THR A 3 -4.86 19.50 21.82
C THR A 3 -4.46 19.92 20.41
N ASP A 4 -3.19 20.24 20.19
CA ASP A 4 -2.69 20.40 18.83
C ASP A 4 -2.98 19.10 18.09
N ALA A 5 -3.79 19.20 17.04
CA ALA A 5 -4.11 18.07 16.20
C ALA A 5 -2.80 17.57 15.59
N VAL A 6 -2.40 16.35 15.96
CA VAL A 6 -1.25 15.69 15.38
C VAL A 6 -1.49 15.57 13.88
N THR A 7 -0.66 16.26 13.10
CA THR A 7 -0.72 16.23 11.64
C THR A 7 0.08 15.04 11.15
N ILE A 8 -0.60 14.05 10.57
CA ILE A 8 0.05 12.91 9.91
C ILE A 8 0.21 13.28 8.44
N ALA A 9 1.42 13.70 8.04
CA ALA A 9 1.72 14.09 6.67
C ALA A 9 2.48 13.00 5.89
N THR A 10 3.23 12.16 6.61
CA THR A 10 4.05 11.10 6.02
C THR A 10 3.75 9.74 6.63
N PHE A 11 4.19 8.68 5.95
CA PHE A 11 4.10 7.32 6.50
C PHE A 11 4.94 7.15 7.76
N ALA A 12 6.07 7.86 7.88
CA ALA A 12 6.87 7.87 9.09
C ALA A 12 6.11 8.49 10.27
N ASP A 13 5.37 9.59 10.03
CA ASP A 13 4.50 10.21 11.04
C ASP A 13 3.41 9.22 11.47
N LEU A 14 2.78 8.54 10.51
CA LEU A 14 1.77 7.52 10.80
C LEU A 14 2.33 6.41 11.71
N LEU A 15 3.51 5.87 11.38
CA LEU A 15 4.14 4.83 12.20
C LEU A 15 4.50 5.33 13.59
N HIS A 16 5.02 6.56 13.69
CA HIS A 16 5.37 7.17 14.96
C HIS A 16 4.14 7.32 15.87
N GLU A 17 3.05 7.85 15.32
CA GLU A 17 1.82 8.07 16.08
C GLU A 17 1.09 6.77 16.42
N ALA A 18 1.14 5.78 15.52
CA ALA A 18 0.60 4.44 15.77
C ALA A 18 1.33 3.72 16.92
N ARG A 19 2.64 3.94 17.10
CA ARG A 19 3.42 3.38 18.21
C ARG A 19 3.12 4.03 19.57
N LYS A 20 2.62 5.27 19.57
CA LYS A 20 2.25 5.98 20.81
C LYS A 20 0.89 5.56 21.38
N GLN A 21 0.10 4.82 20.60
CA GLN A 21 -1.24 4.41 21.05
C GLN A 21 -1.14 3.43 22.23
N PRO A 22 -1.99 3.56 23.27
CA PRO A 22 -1.99 2.63 24.41
C PRO A 22 -2.29 1.19 24.01
N LYS A 23 -3.09 1.00 22.96
CA LYS A 23 -3.35 -0.31 22.37
C LYS A 23 -2.41 -0.52 21.17
N PRO A 24 -1.67 -1.64 21.08
CA PRO A 24 -0.84 -1.95 19.93
C PRO A 24 -1.63 -1.88 18.63
N GLN A 25 -1.17 -1.04 17.69
CA GLN A 25 -1.78 -0.92 16.37
C GLN A 25 -1.26 -2.00 15.43
N ARG A 26 -2.16 -2.49 14.57
CA ARG A 26 -1.86 -3.36 13.44
C ARG A 26 -2.23 -2.61 12.16
N LEU A 27 -1.39 -2.74 11.14
CA LEU A 27 -1.53 -2.07 9.87
C LEU A 27 -1.72 -3.12 8.79
N LEU A 28 -2.80 -2.99 8.04
CA LEU A 28 -3.13 -3.86 6.91
C LEU A 28 -2.61 -3.23 5.62
N PHE A 29 -1.82 -3.98 4.86
CA PHE A 29 -1.34 -3.59 3.54
C PHE A 29 -1.88 -4.55 2.50
N VAL A 30 -2.37 -3.97 1.41
CA VAL A 30 -2.85 -4.72 0.24
C VAL A 30 -2.01 -4.27 -0.95
N PHE A 31 -1.24 -5.21 -1.50
CA PHE A 31 -0.57 -5.01 -2.77
C PHE A 31 -1.52 -5.43 -3.88
N VAL A 32 -1.54 -4.65 -4.96
CA VAL A 32 -2.47 -4.85 -6.06
C VAL A 32 -1.71 -4.93 -7.38
N ARG A 33 -2.29 -5.65 -8.32
CA ARG A 33 -1.90 -5.71 -9.72
C ARG A 33 -3.00 -5.07 -10.57
N ALA A 34 -2.62 -4.28 -11.55
CA ALA A 34 -3.53 -3.78 -12.56
C ALA A 34 -3.80 -4.90 -13.58
N GLU A 35 -5.07 -5.13 -13.88
CA GLU A 35 -5.49 -6.08 -14.90
C GLU A 35 -6.50 -5.44 -15.86
N LEU A 36 -6.66 -6.02 -17.05
CA LEU A 36 -7.76 -5.64 -17.92
C LEU A 36 -9.08 -6.18 -17.34
N PRO A 37 -10.17 -5.39 -17.37
CA PRO A 37 -11.49 -5.92 -17.05
C PRO A 37 -11.91 -6.99 -18.08
N ASP A 38 -12.86 -7.86 -17.73
CA ASP A 38 -13.27 -9.02 -18.54
C ASP A 38 -13.68 -8.68 -19.98
N PHE A 39 -14.28 -7.51 -20.20
CA PHE A 39 -14.72 -7.02 -21.51
C PHE A 39 -14.25 -5.58 -21.72
N PRO A 40 -12.94 -5.37 -21.98
CA PRO A 40 -12.40 -4.02 -22.12
C PRO A 40 -12.74 -3.47 -23.51
N ASP A 41 -13.20 -2.23 -23.56
CA ASP A 41 -13.25 -1.50 -24.82
C ASP A 41 -11.83 -1.10 -25.31
N ALA A 42 -11.76 -0.56 -26.52
CA ALA A 42 -10.48 -0.18 -27.13
C ALA A 42 -9.75 0.92 -26.35
N GLU A 43 -10.48 1.83 -25.70
CA GLU A 43 -9.88 2.90 -24.91
C GLU A 43 -9.32 2.37 -23.58
N GLN A 44 -10.06 1.50 -22.91
CA GLN A 44 -9.63 0.81 -21.68
C GLN A 44 -8.37 -0.02 -21.94
N ARG A 45 -8.31 -0.74 -23.07
CA ARG A 45 -7.10 -1.45 -23.48
C ARG A 45 -5.92 -0.52 -23.69
N ARG A 46 -6.12 0.57 -24.44
CA ARG A 46 -5.07 1.57 -24.70
C ARG A 46 -4.54 2.18 -23.40
N ARG A 47 -5.43 2.55 -22.47
CA ARG A 47 -5.04 3.14 -21.17
C ARG A 47 -4.29 2.13 -20.29
N PHE A 48 -4.74 0.88 -20.28
CA PHE A 48 -4.03 -0.20 -19.57
C PHE A 48 -2.62 -0.42 -20.10
N GLU A 49 -2.43 -0.47 -21.43
CA GLU A 49 -1.12 -0.60 -22.08
C GLU A 49 -0.19 0.60 -21.78
N GLN A 50 -0.75 1.76 -21.44
CA GLN A 50 -0.02 2.95 -21.01
C GLN A 50 0.25 3.00 -19.49
N GLY A 51 -0.24 2.02 -18.72
CA GLY A 51 -0.18 2.03 -17.24
C GLY A 51 -1.12 3.04 -16.58
N GLU A 52 -2.06 3.62 -17.33
CA GLU A 52 -3.00 4.67 -16.89
C GLU A 52 -4.42 4.13 -16.65
N GLY A 53 -4.61 2.81 -16.71
CA GLY A 53 -5.92 2.18 -16.61
C GLY A 53 -5.84 0.71 -16.20
N GLY A 54 -7.01 0.08 -16.08
CA GLY A 54 -7.15 -1.29 -15.58
C GLY A 54 -7.95 -1.33 -14.28
N VAL A 55 -8.26 -2.55 -13.84
CA VAL A 55 -8.85 -2.85 -12.54
C VAL A 55 -7.75 -3.27 -11.58
N LEU A 56 -7.80 -2.77 -10.34
CA LEU A 56 -6.83 -3.13 -9.32
C LEU A 56 -7.30 -4.40 -8.60
N VAL A 57 -6.56 -5.48 -8.80
CA VAL A 57 -6.81 -6.78 -8.19
C VAL A 57 -5.86 -6.98 -7.02
N PRO A 58 -6.34 -7.30 -5.80
CA PRO A 58 -5.49 -7.60 -4.67
C PRO A 58 -4.73 -8.91 -4.91
N VAL A 59 -3.40 -8.87 -4.78
CA VAL A 59 -2.53 -10.04 -4.98
C VAL A 59 -1.82 -10.48 -3.71
N VAL A 60 -1.55 -9.54 -2.79
CA VAL A 60 -0.99 -9.84 -1.47
C VAL A 60 -1.70 -9.00 -0.42
N CYS A 61 -2.03 -9.63 0.71
CA CYS A 61 -2.60 -8.97 1.86
C CYS A 61 -1.77 -9.35 3.10
N VAL A 62 -1.16 -8.35 3.75
CA VAL A 62 -0.33 -8.57 4.95
C VAL A 62 -0.78 -7.69 6.09
N ASP A 63 -0.79 -8.28 7.27
CA ASP A 63 -1.04 -7.60 8.54
C ASP A 63 0.29 -7.45 9.30
N LYS A 64 0.63 -6.22 9.67
CA LYS A 64 1.92 -5.87 10.30
C LYS A 64 1.70 -5.12 11.59
N SER A 65 2.39 -5.52 12.65
CA SER A 65 2.53 -4.65 13.83
C SER A 65 3.44 -3.47 13.51
N THR A 66 3.26 -2.40 14.27
CA THR A 66 4.14 -1.23 14.22
C THR A 66 5.59 -1.52 14.65
N GLN A 67 5.86 -2.70 15.22
CA GLN A 67 7.19 -3.17 15.63
C GLN A 67 7.86 -3.97 14.51
N GLU A 68 7.11 -4.81 13.78
CA GLU A 68 7.57 -5.52 12.59
C GLU A 68 7.88 -4.54 11.44
N LEU A 69 7.18 -3.41 11.40
CA LEU A 69 7.26 -2.45 10.32
C LEU A 69 8.18 -1.27 10.64
N THR A 70 9.34 -1.23 10.00
CA THR A 70 10.34 -0.18 10.22
C THR A 70 10.17 1.03 9.30
N SER A 71 9.79 0.80 8.03
CA SER A 71 9.56 1.84 7.02
C SER A 71 8.77 1.29 5.83
N MET A 72 8.27 2.18 4.95
CA MET A 72 7.63 1.76 3.69
C MET A 72 8.62 1.02 2.78
N ALA A 73 9.87 1.50 2.70
CA ALA A 73 10.91 0.86 1.90
C ALA A 73 11.18 -0.58 2.38
N ALA A 74 11.24 -0.80 3.69
CA ALA A 74 11.41 -2.15 4.25
C ALA A 74 10.25 -3.08 3.89
N LEU A 75 9.02 -2.57 3.83
CA LEU A 75 7.84 -3.31 3.40
C LEU A 75 7.92 -3.71 1.91
N VAL A 76 8.38 -2.78 1.05
CA VAL A 76 8.59 -3.04 -0.39
C VAL A 76 9.70 -4.09 -0.59
N GLU A 77 10.81 -3.99 0.14
CA GLU A 77 11.88 -5.01 0.08
C GLU A 77 11.43 -6.37 0.62
N GLU A 78 10.50 -6.40 1.56
CA GLU A 78 9.89 -7.63 2.04
C GLU A 78 8.95 -8.23 0.99
N SER A 79 8.09 -7.44 0.36
CA SER A 79 7.14 -7.94 -0.63
C SER A 79 7.84 -8.54 -1.85
N ARG A 80 8.99 -8.00 -2.25
CA ARG A 80 9.82 -8.58 -3.32
C ARG A 80 10.29 -10.01 -3.05
N ARG A 81 10.40 -10.42 -1.78
CA ARG A 81 10.78 -11.78 -1.39
C ARG A 81 9.64 -12.79 -1.52
N THR A 82 8.41 -12.33 -1.75
CA THR A 82 7.24 -13.21 -1.93
C THR A 82 7.16 -13.79 -3.34
N GLU A 83 7.96 -13.27 -4.30
CA GLU A 83 7.92 -13.63 -5.72
C GLU A 83 6.54 -13.37 -6.39
N ILE A 84 5.64 -12.64 -5.71
CA ILE A 84 4.37 -12.21 -6.25
C ILE A 84 4.55 -10.82 -6.89
N GLU A 85 4.30 -10.73 -8.19
CA GLU A 85 4.32 -9.45 -8.91
C GLU A 85 3.14 -8.57 -8.51
N TRP A 86 3.41 -7.29 -8.29
CA TRP A 86 2.43 -6.25 -7.99
C TRP A 86 2.85 -4.95 -8.68
N ASP A 87 1.88 -4.10 -9.05
CA ASP A 87 2.13 -2.92 -9.89
C ASP A 87 2.19 -1.60 -9.11
N LEU A 88 1.45 -1.51 -8.00
CA LEU A 88 1.37 -0.29 -7.18
C LEU A 88 2.35 -0.36 -5.99
N GLY A 89 3.42 0.45 -6.07
CA GLY A 89 4.44 0.61 -5.03
C GLY A 89 5.90 0.68 -5.53
N SER A 90 6.12 0.71 -6.85
CA SER A 90 7.44 0.95 -7.49
C SER A 90 7.73 2.44 -7.74
N LEU A 91 6.86 3.32 -7.25
CA LEU A 91 6.99 4.79 -7.30
C LEU A 91 7.90 5.31 -6.18
#